data_AF-A0A3L7U2H6-F1
#
_entry.id   AF-A0A3L7U2H6-F1
#
_cell.length_a   1.000
_cell.length_b   1.000
_cell.length_c   1.000
_cell.angle_alpha   90.00
_cell.angle_beta   90.00
_cell.angle_gamma   90.00
#
_symmetry.space_group_name_H-M   'P 1'
#
loop_
_entity.id
_entity.type
_entity.pdbx_description
1 polymer ?
#
loop_
_entity_poly.entity_id
_entity_poly.type
_entity_poly.pdbx_seq_one_letter_code
_entity_poly.pdbx_strand_id
1 'polypeptide(L)'
;QMTEILVLAMMPFLTKWFTRKHLLLIGLAAYALRMALWAFMPTLPFVMAGIALHGLCFGCFIFVAFMIVDENTTGDIRATAQSLFNLVIVGIGTIVGSIVAANIVGNWASASGTMDYAKLFTVPMWMAIGCFAIILVAYPNRAKSLT
;
A
#
# COMPACT_ATOMS: atom_id res chain seq x y z
N GLN A 1 8.60 -6.12 9.06
CA GLN A 1 7.87 -6.42 10.31
C GLN A 1 8.28 -5.50 11.46
N MET A 2 9.56 -5.37 11.82
CA MET A 2 9.95 -4.42 12.89
C MET A 2 9.56 -2.96 12.59
N THR A 3 9.74 -2.52 11.34
CA THR A 3 9.34 -1.17 10.91
C THR A 3 7.83 -0.94 10.95
N GLU A 4 7.04 -1.99 10.78
CA GLU A 4 5.58 -1.93 10.85
C GLU A 4 5.12 -1.67 12.29
N ILE A 5 5.68 -2.41 13.25
CA ILE A 5 5.42 -2.20 14.68
C ILE A 5 5.72 -0.75 15.08
N LEU A 6 6.86 -0.21 14.62
CA LEU A 6 7.22 1.18 14.88
C LEU A 6 6.22 2.17 14.28
N VAL A 7 5.80 1.99 13.02
CA VAL A 7 4.84 2.88 12.36
C VAL A 7 3.47 2.81 13.04
N LEU A 8 3.01 1.61 13.38
CA LEU A 8 1.74 1.41 14.09
C LEU A 8 1.78 2.00 15.50
N ALA A 9 2.90 1.88 16.22
CA ALA A 9 3.08 2.53 17.52
C ALA A 9 3.02 4.07 17.41
N MET A 10 3.50 4.63 16.30
CA MET A 10 3.44 6.07 16.03
C MET A 10 2.08 6.55 15.48
N MET A 11 1.16 5.65 15.12
CA MET A 11 -0.11 6.02 14.50
C MET A 11 -0.95 7.02 15.29
N PRO A 12 -1.11 6.91 16.62
CA PRO A 12 -1.89 7.88 17.40
C PRO A 12 -1.39 9.32 17.24
N PHE A 13 -0.09 9.51 17.04
CA PHE A 13 0.51 10.83 16.80
C PHE A 13 0.34 11.25 15.34
N LEU A 14 0.54 10.33 14.40
CA LEU A 14 0.40 10.59 12.97
C LEU A 14 -1.04 11.00 12.60
N THR A 15 -2.06 10.34 13.16
CA THR A 15 -3.47 10.69 12.92
C THR A 15 -3.87 12.02 13.57
N LYS A 16 -3.17 12.44 14.64
CA LYS A 16 -3.32 13.76 15.24
C LYS A 16 -2.78 14.87 14.35
N TRP A 17 -1.73 14.63 13.55
CA TRP A 17 -1.12 15.65 12.69
C TRP A 17 -1.61 15.60 11.24
N PHE A 18 -1.78 14.42 10.65
CA PHE A 18 -2.18 14.23 9.26
C PHE A 18 -3.66 13.90 9.12
N THR A 19 -4.25 14.22 7.96
CA THR A 19 -5.60 13.73 7.63
C THR A 19 -5.52 12.33 7.01
N ARG A 20 -6.64 11.59 6.99
CA ARG A 20 -6.71 10.24 6.40
C ARG A 20 -6.21 10.23 4.96
N LYS A 21 -6.60 11.23 4.17
CA LYS A 21 -6.11 11.41 2.78
C LYS A 21 -4.59 11.51 2.73
N HIS A 22 -3.97 12.34 3.57
CA HIS A 22 -2.51 12.49 3.58
C HIS A 22 -1.82 11.17 3.94
N LEU A 23 -2.34 10.43 4.93
CA LEU A 23 -1.76 9.14 5.31
C LEU A 23 -1.86 8.12 4.17
N LEU A 24 -3.03 8.00 3.52
CA LEU A 24 -3.20 7.11 2.36
C LEU A 24 -2.23 7.47 1.22
N LEU A 25 -2.07 8.76 0.92
CA LEU A 25 -1.13 9.24 -0.09
C LEU A 25 0.33 8.95 0.28
N ILE A 26 0.72 9.15 1.54
CA ILE A 26 2.07 8.80 2.04
C ILE A 26 2.32 7.30 1.88
N GLY A 27 1.36 6.45 2.21
CA GLY A 27 1.49 5.00 2.06
C GLY A 27 1.67 4.57 0.60
N LEU A 28 0.91 5.15 -0.32
CA LEU A 28 1.05 4.89 -1.76
C LEU A 28 2.37 5.43 -2.33
N ALA A 29 2.80 6.63 -1.91
CA ALA A 29 4.09 7.18 -2.31
C ALA A 29 5.25 6.31 -1.82
N ALA A 30 5.19 5.84 -0.56
CA ALA A 30 6.17 4.91 -0.01
C ALA A 30 6.21 3.59 -0.80
N TYR A 31 5.06 3.08 -1.22
CA TYR A 31 4.98 1.86 -2.03
C TYR A 31 5.57 2.07 -3.43
N ALA A 32 5.23 3.18 -4.10
CA ALA A 32 5.80 3.53 -5.40
C ALA A 32 7.32 3.69 -5.31
N LEU A 33 7.83 4.38 -4.28
CA LEU A 33 9.26 4.51 -4.03
C LEU A 33 9.92 3.15 -3.80
N ARG A 34 9.29 2.27 -3.00
CA ARG A 34 9.79 0.90 -2.77
C ARG A 34 9.94 0.12 -4.09
N MET A 35 8.94 0.21 -4.97
CA MET A 35 9.00 -0.44 -6.29
C MET A 35 10.07 0.20 -7.19
N ALA A 36 10.22 1.53 -7.17
CA ALA A 36 11.26 2.21 -7.91
C ALA A 36 12.67 1.80 -7.47
N LEU A 37 12.91 1.68 -6.16
CA LEU A 37 14.18 1.20 -5.62
C LEU A 37 14.52 -0.20 -6.13
N TRP A 38 13.56 -1.12 -6.10
CA TRP A 38 13.78 -2.49 -6.58
C TRP A 38 13.89 -2.60 -8.11
N ALA A 39 13.22 -1.72 -8.85
CA ALA A 39 13.28 -1.69 -10.31
C ALA A 39 14.62 -1.15 -10.82
N PHE A 40 15.09 -0.04 -10.25
CA PHE A 40 16.20 0.74 -10.83
C PHE A 40 17.51 0.62 -10.05
N MET A 41 17.45 0.23 -8.77
CA MET A 41 18.62 0.11 -7.90
C MET A 41 18.60 -1.22 -7.12
N PRO A 42 18.67 -2.38 -7.80
CA PRO A 42 18.59 -3.69 -7.15
C PRO A 42 19.88 -4.09 -6.40
N THR A 43 20.50 -3.16 -5.68
CA THR A 43 21.65 -3.41 -4.81
C THR A 43 21.19 -3.59 -3.36
N LEU A 44 21.97 -4.33 -2.57
CA LEU A 44 21.60 -4.71 -1.20
C LEU A 44 21.12 -3.53 -0.33
N PRO A 45 21.78 -2.35 -0.30
CA PRO A 45 21.31 -1.23 0.53
C PRO A 45 19.91 -0.72 0.16
N PHE A 46 19.61 -0.60 -1.14
CA PHE A 46 18.32 -0.11 -1.61
C PHE A 46 17.21 -1.15 -1.48
N VAL A 47 17.56 -2.43 -1.61
CA VAL A 47 16.63 -3.53 -1.29
C VAL A 47 16.24 -3.47 0.19
N MET A 48 17.22 -3.31 1.10
CA MET A 48 16.97 -3.15 2.54
C MET A 48 16.16 -1.90 2.86
N ALA A 49 16.42 -0.78 2.19
CA ALA A 49 15.59 0.43 2.31
C ALA A 49 14.14 0.18 1.86
N GLY A 50 13.94 -0.56 0.77
CA GLY A 50 12.61 -0.97 0.31
C GLY A 50 11.88 -1.88 1.32
N ILE A 51 12.59 -2.79 1.98
CA ILE A 51 12.05 -3.60 3.07
C ILE A 51 11.65 -2.71 4.26
N ALA A 52 12.47 -1.71 4.60
CA ALA A 52 12.14 -0.78 5.68
C ALA A 52 10.87 0.04 5.37
N LEU A 53 10.74 0.52 4.13
CA LEU A 53 9.56 1.25 3.63
C LEU A 53 8.25 0.44 3.71
N HIS A 54 8.33 -0.90 3.78
CA HIS A 54 7.15 -1.74 3.91
C HIS A 54 6.28 -1.36 5.12
N GLY A 55 6.90 -1.03 6.26
CA GLY A 55 6.17 -0.61 7.45
C GLY A 55 5.35 0.65 7.22
N LEU A 56 5.88 1.60 6.46
CA LEU A 56 5.17 2.83 6.09
C LEU A 56 4.02 2.55 5.10
N CYS A 57 4.25 1.66 4.13
CA CYS A 57 3.20 1.23 3.20
C CYS A 57 2.03 0.61 3.96
N PHE A 58 2.32 -0.36 4.84
CA PHE A 58 1.31 -1.08 5.61
C PHE A 58 0.58 -0.16 6.58
N GLY A 59 1.32 0.59 7.40
CA GLY A 59 0.73 1.48 8.38
C GLY A 59 -0.10 2.60 7.71
N CYS A 60 0.52 3.38 6.83
CA CYS A 60 -0.14 4.58 6.31
C CYS A 60 -1.26 4.27 5.29
N PHE A 61 -1.21 3.14 4.60
CA PHE A 61 -2.26 2.75 3.67
C PHE A 61 -3.21 1.71 4.24
N ILE A 62 -2.73 0.48 4.50
CA ILE A 62 -3.58 -0.65 4.88
C ILE A 62 -4.24 -0.40 6.22
N PHE A 63 -3.47 -0.10 7.26
CA PHE A 63 -4.03 0.14 8.59
C PHE A 63 -4.98 1.35 8.62
N VAL A 64 -4.65 2.44 7.92
CA VAL A 64 -5.56 3.59 7.80
C VAL A 64 -6.83 3.24 7.04
N ALA A 65 -6.78 2.38 6.03
CA ALA A 65 -7.98 1.88 5.35
C ALA A 65 -8.87 1.06 6.30
N PHE A 66 -8.28 0.18 7.11
CA PHE A 66 -8.99 -0.53 8.19
C PHE A 66 -9.64 0.44 9.18
N MET A 67 -8.94 1.49 9.58
CA MET A 67 -9.46 2.54 10.46
C MET A 67 -10.64 3.28 9.81
N ILE A 68 -10.58 3.59 8.51
CA ILE A 68 -11.68 4.24 7.78
C ILE A 68 -12.90 3.30 7.73
N VAL A 69 -12.73 2.00 7.50
CA VAL A 69 -13.84 1.03 7.52
C VAL A 69 -14.48 0.99 8.91
N ASP A 70 -13.69 1.01 9.98
CA ASP A 70 -14.18 1.04 11.36
C ASP A 70 -14.99 2.31 11.65
N GLU A 71 -14.46 3.47 11.26
CA GLU A 71 -15.09 4.78 11.45
C GLU A 71 -16.42 4.93 10.67
N ASN A 72 -16.60 4.21 9.56
CA ASN A 72 -17.80 4.29 8.72
C ASN A 72 -18.80 3.16 8.98
N THR A 73 -18.61 2.35 10.03
CA THR A 73 -19.49 1.22 10.35
C THR A 73 -20.03 1.31 11.77
N THR A 74 -21.29 0.91 11.94
CA THR A 74 -21.92 0.78 13.26
C THR A 74 -21.42 -0.49 13.96
N GLY A 75 -21.48 -0.52 15.29
CA GLY A 75 -20.86 -1.58 16.09
C GLY A 75 -21.38 -2.99 15.80
N ASP A 76 -22.63 -3.12 15.37
CA ASP A 76 -23.32 -4.36 15.01
C ASP A 76 -22.81 -4.99 13.70
N ILE A 77 -22.39 -4.17 12.72
CA ILE A 77 -21.90 -4.67 11.41
C ILE A 77 -20.38 -4.56 11.25
N ARG A 78 -19.69 -3.89 12.17
CA ARG A 78 -18.25 -3.59 12.10
C ARG A 78 -17.39 -4.82 11.84
N ALA A 79 -17.58 -5.89 12.61
CA ALA A 79 -16.80 -7.13 12.45
C ALA A 79 -17.00 -7.74 11.05
N THR A 80 -18.23 -7.75 10.55
CA THR A 80 -18.57 -8.23 9.21
C THR A 80 -17.95 -7.36 8.13
N ALA A 81 -18.02 -6.04 8.27
CA ALA A 81 -17.42 -5.10 7.32
C ALA A 81 -15.90 -5.24 7.26
N GLN A 82 -15.23 -5.42 8.41
CA GLN A 82 -13.78 -5.64 8.45
C GLN A 82 -13.38 -6.98 7.82
N SER A 83 -14.15 -8.05 8.10
CA SER A 83 -13.92 -9.35 7.47
C SER A 83 -14.11 -9.30 5.96
N LEU A 84 -15.18 -8.64 5.49
CA LEU A 84 -15.43 -8.45 4.06
C LEU A 84 -14.33 -7.61 3.40
N PHE A 85 -13.92 -6.50 4.02
CA PHE A 85 -12.83 -5.68 3.52
C PHE A 85 -11.54 -6.51 3.40
N ASN A 86 -11.18 -7.25 4.45
CA ASN A 86 -10.00 -8.11 4.47
C ASN A 86 -10.07 -9.21 3.39
N LEU A 87 -11.23 -9.84 3.19
CA LEU A 87 -11.45 -10.82 2.13
C LEU A 87 -11.18 -10.20 0.75
N VAL A 88 -11.64 -8.97 0.51
CA VAL A 88 -11.42 -8.28 -0.77
C VAL A 88 -9.95 -7.98 -0.98
N ILE A 89 -9.27 -7.36 -0.01
CA ILE A 89 -7.89 -6.88 -0.22
C ILE A 89 -6.83 -7.99 -0.08
N VAL A 90 -6.93 -8.84 0.94
CA VAL A 90 -5.93 -9.88 1.24
C VAL A 90 -6.32 -11.23 0.65
N GLY A 91 -7.61 -11.51 0.47
CA GLY A 91 -8.08 -12.72 -0.21
C GLY A 91 -8.07 -12.57 -1.73
N ILE A 92 -9.12 -11.97 -2.28
CA ILE A 92 -9.34 -11.83 -3.73
C ILE A 92 -8.20 -11.03 -4.37
N GLY A 93 -7.83 -9.90 -3.78
CA GLY A 93 -6.76 -9.03 -4.28
C GLY A 93 -5.43 -9.76 -4.43
N THR A 94 -5.05 -10.57 -3.44
CA THR A 94 -3.81 -11.37 -3.51
C THR A 94 -3.87 -12.45 -4.58
N ILE A 95 -5.01 -13.14 -4.74
CA ILE A 95 -5.17 -14.17 -5.78
C ILE A 95 -5.04 -13.55 -7.17
N VAL A 96 -5.83 -12.51 -7.46
CA VAL A 96 -5.80 -11.82 -8.75
C VAL A 96 -4.42 -11.19 -9.00
N GLY A 97 -3.88 -10.51 -8.00
CA GLY A 97 -2.56 -9.89 -8.06
C GLY A 97 -1.45 -10.90 -8.33
N SER A 98 -1.48 -12.08 -7.70
CA SER A 98 -0.48 -13.13 -7.92
C SER A 98 -0.60 -13.75 -9.31
N ILE A 99 -1.82 -13.97 -9.82
CA ILE A 99 -2.03 -14.47 -11.18
C ILE A 99 -1.47 -13.48 -12.21
N VAL A 100 -1.79 -12.19 -12.06
CA VAL A 100 -1.28 -11.13 -12.95
C VAL A 100 0.25 -11.01 -12.84
N ALA A 101 0.77 -10.95 -11.61
CA ALA A 101 2.21 -10.80 -11.37
C ALA A 101 3.02 -11.98 -11.92
N ALA A 102 2.56 -13.22 -11.74
CA ALA A 102 3.29 -14.39 -12.21
C ALA A 102 3.11 -14.64 -13.71
N ASN A 103 1.87 -14.72 -14.18
CA ASN A 103 1.58 -15.21 -15.54
C ASN A 103 1.65 -14.12 -16.61
N ILE A 104 1.40 -12.86 -16.26
CA ILE A 104 1.42 -11.76 -17.22
C ILE A 104 2.75 -11.03 -17.09
N VAL A 105 3.00 -10.43 -15.92
CA VAL A 105 4.19 -9.59 -15.72
C VAL A 105 5.46 -10.44 -15.66
N GLY A 106 5.42 -11.58 -14.96
CA GLY A 106 6.55 -12.50 -14.83
C GLY A 106 7.01 -13.04 -16.18
N ASN A 107 6.09 -13.59 -16.98
CA ASN A 107 6.40 -14.10 -18.31
C ASN A 107 6.93 -13.00 -19.26
N TRP A 108 6.38 -11.79 -19.18
CA TRP A 108 6.89 -10.64 -19.94
C TRP A 108 8.28 -10.19 -19.49
N ALA A 109 8.51 -10.16 -18.18
CA ALA A 109 9.79 -9.79 -17.58
C ALA A 109 10.89 -10.84 -17.81
N SER A 110 10.53 -12.12 -17.98
CA SER A 110 11.47 -13.22 -18.24
C SER A 110 11.60 -13.59 -19.73
N ALA A 111 11.00 -12.83 -20.64
CA ALA A 111 10.96 -13.16 -22.07
C ALA A 111 12.34 -13.30 -22.73
N SER A 112 13.38 -12.65 -22.18
CA SER A 112 14.77 -12.76 -22.62
C SER A 112 15.55 -13.92 -21.98
N GLY A 113 14.87 -14.85 -21.30
CA GLY A 113 15.49 -16.00 -20.60
C GLY A 113 16.10 -15.67 -19.24
N THR A 114 16.12 -14.40 -18.85
CA THR A 114 16.55 -13.90 -17.53
C THR A 114 15.49 -12.95 -16.99
N MET A 115 15.29 -12.93 -15.67
CA MET A 115 14.28 -12.09 -15.04
C MET A 115 14.71 -10.62 -15.03
N ASP A 116 13.98 -9.78 -15.74
CA ASP A 116 14.16 -8.33 -15.73
C ASP A 116 13.37 -7.70 -14.58
N TYR A 117 14.07 -7.41 -13.48
CA TYR A 117 13.47 -6.80 -12.29
C TYR A 117 12.94 -5.38 -12.54
N ALA A 118 13.49 -4.64 -13.51
CA ALA A 118 12.99 -3.32 -13.85
C ALA A 118 11.58 -3.44 -14.46
N LYS A 119 11.39 -4.38 -15.39
CA LYS A 119 10.05 -4.68 -15.93
C LYS A 119 9.10 -5.21 -14.84
N LEU A 120 9.59 -6.11 -14.00
CA LEU A 120 8.77 -6.73 -12.95
C LEU A 120 8.21 -5.72 -11.95
N PHE A 121 9.06 -4.80 -11.45
CA PHE A 121 8.68 -3.87 -10.38
C PHE A 121 8.12 -2.53 -10.89
N THR A 122 8.36 -2.14 -12.15
CA THR A 122 7.73 -0.93 -12.70
C THR A 122 6.21 -1.05 -12.87
N VAL A 123 5.69 -2.24 -13.13
CA VAL A 123 4.23 -2.46 -13.23
C VAL A 123 3.50 -2.09 -11.93
N PRO A 124 3.81 -2.69 -10.77
CA PRO A 124 3.18 -2.29 -9.51
C PRO A 124 3.52 -0.85 -9.09
N MET A 125 4.67 -0.30 -9.49
CA MET A 125 4.99 1.11 -9.30
C MET A 125 3.97 2.02 -9.99
N TRP A 126 3.73 1.81 -11.28
CA TRP A 126 2.78 2.61 -12.05
C TRP A 126 1.34 2.42 -11.59
N MET A 127 0.95 1.21 -11.18
CA MET A 127 -0.35 0.98 -10.56
C MET A 127 -0.52 1.80 -9.26
N ALA A 128 0.50 1.84 -8.41
CA ALA A 128 0.47 2.63 -7.19
C ALA A 128 0.40 4.14 -7.46
N ILE A 129 1.13 4.63 -8.48
CA ILE A 129 1.04 6.03 -8.93
C ILE A 129 -0.37 6.35 -9.46
N GLY A 130 -0.98 5.43 -10.22
CA GLY A 130 -2.36 5.56 -10.68
C GLY A 130 -3.34 5.65 -9.51
N CYS A 131 -3.25 4.74 -8.54
CA CYS A 131 -4.05 4.79 -7.31
C CYS A 131 -3.80 6.09 -6.52
N PHE A 132 -2.56 6.58 -6.47
CA PHE A 132 -2.23 7.84 -5.82
C PHE A 132 -2.94 9.00 -6.48
N ALA A 133 -2.90 9.09 -7.82
CA ALA A 133 -3.60 10.13 -8.57
C ALA A 133 -5.12 10.05 -8.36
N ILE A 134 -5.70 8.84 -8.34
CA ILE A 134 -7.13 8.63 -8.08
C ILE A 134 -7.49 9.14 -6.67
N ILE A 135 -6.74 8.76 -5.63
CA ILE A 135 -7.00 9.25 -4.27
C ILE A 135 -6.80 10.76 -4.17
N LEU A 136 -5.78 11.29 -4.84
CA LEU A 136 -5.49 12.73 -4.83
C LEU A 136 -6.69 13.54 -5.36
N VAL A 137 -7.31 13.08 -6.44
CA VAL A 137 -8.43 13.77 -7.11
C VAL A 137 -9.78 13.42 -6.47
N ALA A 138 -10.08 12.14 -6.27
CA ALA A 138 -11.41 11.67 -5.90
C ALA A 138 -11.65 11.61 -4.38
N TYR A 139 -10.61 11.46 -3.56
CA TYR A 139 -10.80 11.34 -2.12
C TYR A 139 -11.07 12.72 -1.50
N PRO A 140 -12.21 12.91 -0.79
CA PRO A 140 -12.61 14.21 -0.29
C PRO A 140 -11.65 14.71 0.80
N ASN A 141 -11.35 16.00 0.77
CA ASN A 141 -10.60 16.68 1.83
C ASN A 141 -11.51 16.88 3.05
N ARG A 142 -11.81 15.82 3.81
CA ARG A 142 -12.47 16.01 5.11
C ARG A 142 -11.49 16.69 6.06
N ALA A 143 -11.83 17.90 6.49
CA ALA A 143 -11.15 18.58 7.60
C ALA A 143 -11.25 17.72 8.87
N LYS A 144 -10.24 17.79 9.75
CA LYS A 144 -10.31 17.11 11.05
C LYS A 144 -11.59 17.55 11.77
N SER A 145 -12.43 16.59 12.16
CA SER A 145 -13.40 16.83 13.23
C SER A 145 -12.58 17.16 14.48
N LEU A 146 -12.58 18.44 14.85
CA LEU A 146 -12.11 18.88 16.16
C LEU A 146 -13.18 18.46 17.17
N THR A 147 -13.03 17.25 17.71
CA THR A 147 -13.74 16.79 18.91
C THR A 147 -12.74 16.10 19.79
#